data_AF-A0A955BGC1-F1
#
_entry.id   AF-A0A955BGC1-F1
#
_cell.length_a   1.000
_cell.length_b   1.000
_cell.length_c   1.000
_cell.angle_alpha   90.00
_cell.angle_beta   90.00
_cell.angle_gamma   90.00
#
_symmetry.space_group_name_H-M   'P 1'
#
loop_
_entity.id
_entity.type
_entity.pdbx_description
1 polymer ?
#
loop_
_entity_poly.entity_id
_entity_poly.type
_entity_poly.pdbx_seq_one_letter_code
_entity_poly.pdbx_strand_id
1 'polypeptide(L)'
;MAGWLEVAAVNNEVESYLKTDDILLDFSDDEIAEVQAGGVMTKVVYLTRAEDGKPRHLKILSQTLFEPGDGDAPIRNARLDGDILAVVRLGESVYFDNGDGAKLRRKRVLGIEEDSPRFEEELRQLHNLRVGRKPTIEDGNAIVDRLLSKYPERKATIHGQAAHLFGQSGIKEFGDEVRRHATESLKSEDDIVERSRMFMYLSNAHEVQGRPSEANYWALQGLLELQPFNLPRVAPELPMIGRFNDLVAQPGDGAKQKLYQRLSAAEKQARDAAKQVRELVRFRNIYVDILRRINTTAEARSRLQALERERIGSSWLQEFVETLFASESKDHAAIEQKSDDELP
;
A
#
# COMPACT_ATOMS: atom_id res chain seq x y z
N MET A 1 23.01 -2.73 -1.12
CA MET A 1 22.14 -3.70 -1.81
C MET A 1 20.89 -3.82 -0.97
N ALA A 2 19.76 -3.31 -1.47
CA ALA A 2 18.48 -3.56 -0.84
C ALA A 2 18.09 -5.01 -1.13
N GLY A 3 17.49 -5.67 -0.15
CA GLY A 3 16.99 -7.02 -0.27
C GLY A 3 15.71 -7.12 0.54
N TRP A 4 14.78 -7.95 0.11
CA TRP A 4 13.57 -8.20 0.87
C TRP A 4 13.40 -9.70 1.11
N LEU A 5 13.01 -10.03 2.33
CA LEU A 5 12.70 -11.39 2.74
C LEU A 5 11.18 -11.52 2.76
N GLU A 6 10.65 -12.43 1.96
CA GLU A 6 9.26 -12.84 2.02
C GLU A 6 9.19 -14.19 2.72
N VAL A 7 8.74 -14.19 3.97
CA VAL A 7 8.50 -15.43 4.71
C VAL A 7 7.11 -15.92 4.33
N ALA A 8 7.02 -17.16 3.85
CA ALA A 8 5.72 -17.75 3.51
C ALA A 8 4.86 -17.92 4.76
N ALA A 9 3.53 -17.90 4.61
CA ALA A 9 2.62 -18.18 5.71
C ALA A 9 2.93 -19.56 6.30
N VAL A 10 3.35 -19.56 7.56
CA VAL A 10 3.85 -20.75 8.26
C VAL A 10 2.67 -21.65 8.61
N ASN A 11 2.66 -22.90 8.14
CA ASN A 11 1.76 -23.91 8.69
C ASN A 11 2.42 -24.54 9.94
N ASN A 12 1.63 -25.20 10.79
CA ASN A 12 2.12 -25.80 12.04
C ASN A 12 3.30 -26.77 11.83
N GLU A 13 3.43 -27.38 10.65
CA GLU A 13 4.52 -28.32 10.33
C GLU A 13 5.84 -27.58 10.04
N VAL A 14 5.79 -26.48 9.29
CA VAL A 14 6.96 -25.62 9.02
C VAL A 14 7.48 -24.99 10.32
N GLU A 15 6.57 -24.62 11.21
CA GLU A 15 6.90 -24.05 12.52
C GLU A 15 7.68 -25.03 13.41
N SER A 16 7.38 -26.33 13.32
CA SER A 16 8.10 -27.37 14.07
C SER A 16 9.52 -27.58 13.54
N TYR A 17 9.73 -27.49 12.22
CA TYR A 17 11.05 -27.65 11.60
C TYR A 17 11.98 -26.46 11.91
N LEU A 18 11.45 -25.24 11.84
CA LEU A 18 12.23 -24.02 12.14
C LEU A 18 12.60 -23.88 13.63
N LYS A 19 11.95 -24.62 14.54
CA LYS A 19 12.30 -24.64 15.97
C LYS A 19 13.56 -25.48 16.26
N THR A 20 13.93 -26.39 15.36
CA THR A 20 15.01 -27.36 15.61
C THR A 20 16.25 -27.11 14.76
N ASP A 21 16.12 -26.40 13.64
CA ASP A 21 17.18 -26.32 12.64
C ASP A 21 17.44 -24.89 12.15
N ASP A 22 18.71 -24.48 12.20
CA ASP A 22 19.18 -23.25 11.56
C ASP A 22 19.38 -23.48 10.06
N ILE A 23 18.80 -22.62 9.22
CA ILE A 23 18.97 -22.69 7.76
C ILE A 23 20.00 -21.65 7.32
N LEU A 24 21.19 -22.12 6.94
CA LEU A 24 22.23 -21.26 6.39
C LEU A 24 21.91 -20.92 4.93
N LEU A 25 21.80 -19.62 4.65
CA LEU A 25 21.63 -19.09 3.30
C LEU A 25 22.90 -18.38 2.87
N ASP A 26 23.71 -19.06 2.07
CA ASP A 26 24.91 -18.50 1.47
C ASP A 26 24.62 -17.93 0.09
N PHE A 27 25.29 -16.82 -0.21
CA PHE A 27 25.29 -16.17 -1.52
C PHE A 27 26.70 -16.24 -2.09
N SER A 28 26.85 -16.82 -3.29
CA SER A 28 28.15 -16.87 -3.95
C SER A 28 28.62 -15.47 -4.37
N ASP A 29 29.93 -15.31 -4.57
CA ASP A 29 30.48 -14.05 -5.09
C ASP A 29 29.90 -13.72 -6.47
N ASP A 30 29.63 -14.73 -7.30
CA ASP A 30 28.96 -14.57 -8.60
C ASP A 30 27.52 -14.07 -8.43
N GLU A 31 26.74 -14.69 -7.54
CA GLU A 31 25.36 -14.25 -7.23
C GLU A 31 25.33 -12.79 -6.75
N ILE A 32 26.30 -12.39 -5.93
CA ILE A 32 26.44 -10.99 -5.47
C ILE A 32 26.80 -10.08 -6.64
N ALA A 33 27.72 -10.48 -7.51
CA ALA A 33 28.14 -9.70 -8.67
C ALA A 33 26.98 -9.48 -9.66
N GLU A 34 26.15 -10.51 -9.88
CA GLU A 34 24.97 -10.43 -10.76
C GLU A 34 23.92 -9.45 -10.21
N VAL A 35 23.66 -9.47 -8.90
CA VAL A 35 22.74 -8.49 -8.28
C VAL A 35 23.32 -7.08 -8.35
N GLN A 36 24.64 -6.91 -8.18
CA GLN A 36 25.30 -5.61 -8.34
C GLN A 36 25.23 -5.08 -9.78
N ALA A 37 25.19 -5.98 -10.76
CA ALA A 37 24.98 -5.66 -12.17
C ALA A 37 23.51 -5.32 -12.52
N GLY A 38 22.62 -5.28 -11.52
CA GLY A 38 21.22 -4.90 -11.69
C GLY A 38 20.25 -6.08 -11.83
N GLY A 39 20.72 -7.32 -11.63
CA GLY A 39 19.85 -8.49 -11.55
C GLY A 39 19.03 -8.54 -10.26
N VAL A 40 17.93 -9.29 -10.28
CA VAL A 40 17.17 -9.69 -9.09
C VAL A 40 17.40 -11.18 -8.87
N MET A 41 17.98 -11.54 -7.73
CA MET A 41 18.16 -12.93 -7.32
C MET A 41 17.02 -13.35 -6.41
N THR A 42 16.44 -14.52 -6.67
CA THR A 42 15.44 -15.18 -5.83
C THR A 42 15.99 -16.52 -5.33
N LYS A 43 16.04 -16.72 -4.01
CA LYS A 43 16.26 -18.02 -3.38
C LYS A 43 14.98 -18.51 -2.71
N VAL A 44 14.56 -19.73 -3.04
CA VAL A 44 13.38 -20.37 -2.43
C VAL A 44 13.85 -21.54 -1.59
N VAL A 45 13.56 -21.48 -0.29
CA VAL A 45 13.80 -22.55 0.67
C VAL A 45 12.51 -23.33 0.84
N TYR A 46 12.55 -24.64 0.63
CA TYR A 46 11.37 -25.50 0.75
C TYR A 46 11.72 -26.88 1.29
N LEU A 47 10.75 -27.52 1.94
CA LEU A 47 10.80 -28.92 2.34
C LEU A 47 10.14 -29.77 1.27
N THR A 48 10.83 -30.77 0.73
CA THR A 48 10.21 -31.70 -0.21
C THR A 48 9.04 -32.43 0.43
N ARG A 49 7.99 -32.73 -0.35
CA ARG A 49 6.90 -33.59 0.16
C ARG A 49 7.43 -34.96 0.54
N ALA A 50 6.84 -35.56 1.58
CA ALA A 50 7.11 -36.94 1.92
C ALA A 50 6.48 -37.84 0.85
N GLU A 51 7.29 -38.67 0.20
CA GLU A 51 6.80 -39.85 -0.52
C GLU A 51 6.91 -41.05 0.43
N ASP A 52 5.99 -42.01 0.33
CA ASP A 52 5.94 -43.17 1.22
C ASP A 52 7.32 -43.80 1.46
N GLY A 53 7.78 -43.72 2.71
CA GLY A 53 9.06 -44.26 3.17
C GLY A 53 10.30 -43.38 2.96
N LYS A 54 10.19 -42.17 2.40
CA LYS A 54 11.32 -41.24 2.23
C LYS A 54 11.27 -40.07 3.22
N PRO A 55 12.40 -39.71 3.86
CA PRO A 55 12.46 -38.52 4.68
C PRO A 55 12.29 -37.26 3.82
N ARG A 56 11.64 -36.23 4.37
CA ARG A 56 11.61 -34.89 3.75
C ARG A 56 13.02 -34.31 3.77
N HIS A 57 13.41 -33.60 2.71
CA HIS A 57 14.69 -32.93 2.61
C HIS A 57 14.50 -31.43 2.43
N LEU A 58 15.34 -30.65 3.10
CA LEU A 58 15.47 -29.22 2.84
C LEU A 58 16.16 -29.01 1.49
N LYS A 59 15.56 -28.17 0.64
CA LYS A 59 16.15 -27.74 -0.64
C LYS A 59 16.13 -26.23 -0.76
N ILE A 60 17.13 -25.71 -1.48
CA ILE A 60 17.24 -24.30 -1.84
C ILE A 60 17.31 -24.22 -3.36
N LEU A 61 16.40 -23.49 -3.98
CA LEU A 61 16.43 -23.15 -5.40
C LEU A 61 16.85 -21.70 -5.56
N SER A 62 17.92 -21.45 -6.31
CA SER A 62 18.37 -20.10 -6.68
C SER A 62 18.02 -19.80 -8.14
N GLN A 63 17.61 -18.58 -8.44
CA GLN A 63 17.58 -18.04 -9.79
C GLN A 63 17.89 -16.55 -9.79
N THR A 64 18.74 -16.10 -10.71
CA THR A 64 18.95 -14.68 -11.00
C THR A 64 18.29 -14.29 -12.31
N LEU A 65 17.61 -13.15 -12.33
CA LEU A 65 16.98 -12.60 -13.53
C LEU A 65 17.48 -11.19 -13.79
N PHE A 66 17.86 -10.93 -15.03
CA PHE A 66 18.30 -9.61 -15.52
C PHE A 66 17.19 -8.85 -16.28
N GLU A 67 16.15 -9.57 -16.73
CA GLU A 67 15.04 -9.06 -17.52
C GLU A 67 13.71 -9.47 -16.87
N PRO A 68 12.59 -8.75 -17.14
CA PRO A 68 11.25 -9.10 -16.66
C PRO A 68 10.77 -10.40 -17.32
N GLY A 69 11.30 -11.52 -16.84
CA GLY A 69 10.80 -12.85 -17.08
C GLY A 69 9.89 -13.29 -15.94
N ASP A 70 9.64 -14.58 -15.92
CA ASP A 70 8.84 -15.23 -14.89
C ASP A 70 9.59 -15.31 -13.55
N GLY A 71 9.65 -14.18 -12.82
CA GLY A 71 10.32 -14.06 -11.53
C GLY A 71 9.77 -14.96 -10.42
N ASP A 72 8.64 -15.62 -10.69
CA ASP A 72 7.99 -16.57 -9.81
C ASP A 72 8.20 -18.02 -10.26
N ALA A 73 8.94 -18.28 -11.35
CA ALA A 73 9.31 -19.63 -11.77
C ALA A 73 9.94 -20.48 -10.64
N PRO A 74 10.90 -20.00 -9.83
CA PRO A 74 11.50 -20.81 -8.78
C PRO A 74 10.51 -21.06 -7.63
N ILE A 75 9.60 -20.12 -7.39
CA ILE A 75 8.52 -20.26 -6.39
C ILE A 75 7.53 -21.33 -6.86
N ARG A 76 7.10 -21.28 -8.12
CA ARG A 76 6.19 -22.30 -8.68
C ARG A 76 6.82 -23.68 -8.70
N ASN A 77 8.07 -23.80 -9.13
CA ASN A 77 8.78 -25.08 -9.13
C ASN A 77 8.90 -25.64 -7.70
N ALA A 78 9.26 -24.80 -6.72
CA ALA A 78 9.29 -25.22 -5.32
C ALA A 78 7.92 -25.67 -4.78
N ARG A 79 6.82 -25.01 -5.18
CA ARG A 79 5.45 -25.42 -4.77
C ARG A 79 5.00 -26.75 -5.35
N LEU A 80 5.52 -27.12 -6.52
CA LEU A 80 5.25 -28.44 -7.13
C LEU A 80 5.94 -29.54 -6.32
N ASP A 81 7.18 -29.28 -5.90
CA ASP A 81 8.04 -30.27 -5.25
C ASP A 81 7.88 -30.34 -3.71
N GLY A 82 7.33 -29.30 -3.08
CA GLY A 82 7.33 -29.20 -1.62
C GLY A 82 6.57 -28.02 -1.02
N ASP A 83 6.75 -27.87 0.29
CA ASP A 83 6.20 -26.79 1.10
C ASP A 83 7.25 -25.70 1.27
N ILE A 84 6.95 -24.49 0.79
CA ILE A 84 7.86 -23.34 0.87
C ILE A 84 7.97 -22.86 2.31
N LEU A 85 9.21 -22.75 2.79
CA LEU A 85 9.53 -22.16 4.09
C LEU A 85 9.79 -20.66 3.96
N ALA A 86 10.60 -20.26 2.97
CA ALA A 86 11.00 -18.87 2.78
C ALA A 86 11.32 -18.56 1.31
N VAL A 87 11.09 -17.31 0.92
CA VAL A 87 11.53 -16.73 -0.35
C VAL A 87 12.38 -15.51 -0.04
N VAL A 88 13.65 -15.54 -0.46
CA VAL A 88 14.59 -14.44 -0.27
C VAL A 88 14.86 -13.79 -1.60
N ARG A 89 14.65 -12.47 -1.70
CA ARG A 89 14.96 -11.71 -2.90
C ARG A 89 16.02 -10.64 -2.63
N LEU A 90 17.08 -10.64 -3.44
CA LEU A 90 18.15 -9.64 -3.39
C LEU A 90 18.20 -8.85 -4.69
N GLY A 91 18.22 -7.52 -4.60
CA GLY A 91 18.17 -6.59 -5.74
C GLY A 91 17.16 -5.46 -5.53
N GLU A 92 17.11 -4.47 -6.44
CA GLU A 92 16.01 -3.50 -6.46
C GLU A 92 14.79 -4.12 -7.15
N SER A 93 13.65 -4.18 -6.45
CA SER A 93 12.37 -4.55 -7.08
C SER A 93 12.02 -3.44 -8.05
N VAL A 94 12.23 -3.68 -9.34
CA VAL A 94 11.55 -2.88 -10.34
C VAL A 94 10.17 -3.50 -10.49
N TYR A 95 9.23 -3.09 -9.63
CA TYR A 95 7.82 -3.34 -9.87
C TYR A 95 7.48 -2.66 -11.19
N PHE A 96 7.38 -3.44 -12.27
CA PHE A 96 6.87 -2.99 -13.55
C PHE A 96 5.38 -3.28 -13.58
N ASP A 97 4.61 -2.21 -13.81
CA ASP A 97 3.17 -2.25 -14.01
C ASP A 97 2.85 -3.12 -15.24
N ASN A 98 2.05 -4.17 -15.06
CA ASN A 98 1.61 -5.05 -16.13
C ASN A 98 0.44 -4.40 -16.87
N GLY A 99 0.72 -3.37 -17.66
CA GLY A 99 -0.29 -2.73 -18.48
C GLY A 99 0.21 -1.45 -19.13
N ASP A 100 0.59 -1.55 -20.41
CA ASP A 100 0.90 -0.44 -21.30
C ASP A 100 2.02 0.51 -20.89
N GLY A 101 3.26 0.12 -21.24
CA GLY A 101 4.13 0.96 -22.06
C GLY A 101 4.50 2.37 -21.57
N ALA A 102 4.30 2.72 -20.31
CA ALA A 102 4.77 3.98 -19.75
C ALA A 102 6.22 3.80 -19.33
N LYS A 103 7.12 4.28 -20.19
CA LYS A 103 8.55 4.50 -19.93
C LYS A 103 8.77 4.84 -18.45
N LEU A 104 9.29 3.88 -17.69
CA LEU A 104 9.95 4.12 -16.42
C LEU A 104 11.17 5.00 -16.72
N ARG A 105 10.92 6.30 -16.79
CA ARG A 105 11.96 7.30 -16.73
C ARG A 105 12.65 7.04 -15.41
N ARG A 106 13.91 6.58 -15.49
CA ARG A 106 14.92 6.80 -14.47
C ARG A 106 14.92 8.29 -14.10
N LYS A 107 14.01 8.69 -13.22
CA LYS A 107 14.00 10.00 -12.57
C LYS A 107 14.63 9.83 -11.18
N ARG A 108 15.77 9.13 -11.17
CA ARG A 108 16.69 9.08 -10.03
C ARG A 108 18.10 9.48 -10.51
N VAL A 109 18.17 10.42 -11.47
CA VAL A 109 19.39 11.16 -11.87
C VAL A 109 18.98 12.55 -12.41
N LEU A 110 18.18 13.29 -11.64
CA LEU A 110 18.18 14.75 -11.69
C LEU A 110 18.10 15.14 -10.22
N GLY A 111 19.08 15.88 -9.74
CA GLY A 111 19.20 16.32 -8.34
C GLY A 111 18.01 17.14 -7.88
N ILE A 112 16.89 16.46 -7.62
CA ILE A 112 15.91 16.89 -6.64
C ILE A 112 16.65 16.66 -5.33
N GLU A 113 17.21 17.72 -4.77
CA GLU A 113 17.74 17.70 -3.41
C GLU A 113 16.73 16.97 -2.53
N GLU A 114 17.20 15.98 -1.77
CA GLU A 114 16.48 15.42 -0.62
C GLU A 114 15.82 16.58 0.12
N ASP A 115 14.52 16.42 0.42
CA ASP A 115 13.65 17.37 1.13
C ASP A 115 14.42 18.46 1.85
N SER A 116 14.59 19.62 1.18
CA SER A 116 15.31 20.74 1.79
C SER A 116 14.66 20.98 3.15
N PRO A 117 15.40 20.88 4.28
CA PRO A 117 14.81 21.02 5.62
C PRO A 117 13.98 22.30 5.79
N ARG A 118 14.28 23.31 4.95
CA ARG A 118 13.55 24.55 4.83
C ARG A 118 12.14 24.40 4.23
N PHE A 119 11.95 23.57 3.21
CA PHE A 119 10.62 23.32 2.65
C PHE A 119 9.70 22.66 3.68
N GLU A 120 10.17 21.61 4.36
CA GLU A 120 9.39 20.91 5.39
C GLU A 120 9.05 21.83 6.57
N GLU A 121 9.98 22.70 6.99
CA GLU A 121 9.72 23.70 8.03
C GLU A 121 8.66 24.73 7.59
N GLU A 122 8.75 25.22 6.35
CA GLU A 122 7.78 26.17 5.80
C GLU A 122 6.41 25.53 5.55
N LEU A 123 6.38 24.25 5.15
CA LEU A 123 5.16 23.46 4.99
C LEU A 123 4.49 23.20 6.34
N ARG A 124 5.27 22.99 7.41
CA ARG A 124 4.74 22.86 8.79
C ARG A 124 3.95 24.09 9.23
N GLN A 125 4.21 25.27 8.66
CA GLN A 125 3.42 26.47 8.96
C GLN A 125 1.94 26.30 8.58
N LEU A 126 1.62 25.59 7.50
CA LEU A 126 0.23 25.24 7.16
C LEU A 126 -0.39 24.39 8.27
N HIS A 127 0.33 23.36 8.73
CA HIS A 127 -0.15 22.48 9.80
C HIS A 127 -0.39 23.23 11.12
N ASN A 128 0.51 24.17 11.43
CA ASN A 128 0.47 24.97 12.65
C ASN A 128 -0.66 26.01 12.65
N LEU A 129 -1.29 26.34 11.53
CA LEU A 129 -2.43 27.27 11.50
C LEU A 129 -3.62 26.80 12.36
N ARG A 130 -3.71 25.49 12.62
CA ARG A 130 -4.73 24.89 13.48
C ARG A 130 -4.40 24.89 14.96
N VAL A 131 -3.16 25.23 15.31
CA VAL A 131 -2.72 25.27 16.71
C VAL A 131 -3.25 26.56 17.33
N GLY A 132 -4.18 26.42 18.27
CA GLY A 132 -4.71 27.54 19.07
C GLY A 132 -5.84 28.36 18.43
N ARG A 133 -6.14 28.17 17.14
CA ARG A 133 -7.32 28.75 16.48
C ARG A 133 -7.76 27.93 15.27
N LYS A 134 -9.01 28.15 14.83
CA LYS A 134 -9.49 27.66 13.54
C LYS A 134 -8.88 28.51 12.41
N PRO A 135 -8.31 27.90 11.35
CA PRO A 135 -7.77 28.66 10.23
C PRO A 135 -8.88 29.37 9.45
N THR A 136 -8.56 30.52 8.86
CA THR A 136 -9.39 31.17 7.85
C THR A 136 -8.98 30.69 6.45
N ILE A 137 -9.89 30.82 5.47
CA ILE A 137 -9.59 30.52 4.07
C ILE A 137 -8.45 31.40 3.56
N GLU A 138 -8.47 32.68 3.94
CA GLU A 138 -7.48 33.68 3.55
C GLU A 138 -6.07 33.34 4.07
N ASP A 139 -5.94 33.02 5.37
CA ASP A 139 -4.65 32.67 5.97
C ASP A 139 -4.08 31.38 5.34
N GLY A 140 -4.92 30.37 5.15
CA GLY A 140 -4.52 29.11 4.51
C GLY A 140 -4.04 29.33 3.08
N ASN A 141 -4.84 30.03 2.26
CA ASN A 141 -4.51 30.27 0.86
C ASN A 141 -3.29 31.18 0.68
N ALA A 142 -3.11 32.19 1.53
CA ALA A 142 -1.94 33.06 1.48
C ALA A 142 -0.62 32.27 1.68
N ILE A 143 -0.62 31.30 2.61
CA ILE A 143 0.56 30.42 2.79
C ILE A 143 0.73 29.50 1.59
N VAL A 144 -0.36 28.91 1.08
CA VAL A 144 -0.31 28.05 -0.11
C VAL A 144 0.27 28.79 -1.31
N ASP A 145 -0.23 29.98 -1.64
CA ASP A 145 0.21 30.77 -2.79
C ASP A 145 1.68 31.18 -2.66
N ARG A 146 2.10 31.56 -1.45
CA ARG A 146 3.51 31.83 -1.15
C ARG A 146 4.39 30.59 -1.36
N LEU A 147 3.96 29.42 -0.90
CA LEU A 147 4.69 28.16 -1.07
C LEU A 147 4.75 27.75 -2.54
N LEU A 148 3.65 27.87 -3.29
CA LEU A 148 3.60 27.54 -4.72
C LEU A 148 4.47 28.45 -5.57
N SER A 149 4.56 29.74 -5.22
CA SER A 149 5.46 30.69 -5.88
C SER A 149 6.93 30.31 -5.66
N LYS A 150 7.26 29.83 -4.46
CA LYS A 150 8.64 29.52 -4.08
C LYS A 150 9.10 28.11 -4.46
N TYR A 151 8.18 27.14 -4.46
CA TYR A 151 8.42 25.72 -4.68
C TYR A 151 7.42 25.14 -5.72
N PRO A 152 7.41 25.67 -6.96
CA PRO A 152 6.44 25.26 -7.99
C PRO A 152 6.52 23.76 -8.34
N GLU A 153 7.70 23.14 -8.18
CA GLU A 153 7.92 21.71 -8.38
C GLU A 153 7.28 20.83 -7.32
N ARG A 154 6.93 21.38 -6.14
CA ARG A 154 6.29 20.68 -5.02
C ARG A 154 4.77 20.92 -4.98
N LYS A 155 4.17 21.35 -6.09
CA LYS A 155 2.74 21.71 -6.20
C LYS A 155 1.80 20.63 -5.66
N ALA A 156 2.04 19.36 -6.00
CA ALA A 156 1.22 18.23 -5.55
C ALA A 156 1.16 18.14 -4.02
N THR A 157 2.34 18.15 -3.38
CA THR A 157 2.51 18.08 -1.92
C THR A 157 1.89 19.27 -1.21
N ILE A 158 2.13 20.50 -1.71
CA ILE A 158 1.58 21.73 -1.11
C ILE A 158 0.05 21.68 -1.13
N HIS A 159 -0.54 21.34 -2.28
CA HIS A 159 -1.99 21.20 -2.37
C HIS A 159 -2.53 20.05 -1.53
N GLY A 160 -1.83 18.91 -1.45
CA GLY A 160 -2.21 17.79 -0.59
C GLY A 160 -2.29 18.19 0.89
N GLN A 161 -1.30 18.94 1.38
CA GLN A 161 -1.30 19.47 2.75
C GLN A 161 -2.38 20.53 2.97
N ALA A 162 -2.67 21.37 1.98
CA ALA A 162 -3.76 22.33 2.06
C ALA A 162 -5.14 21.62 2.16
N ALA A 163 -5.38 20.60 1.32
CA ALA A 163 -6.59 19.78 1.40
C ALA A 163 -6.73 19.11 2.78
N HIS A 164 -5.63 18.59 3.31
CA HIS A 164 -5.59 18.02 4.65
C HIS A 164 -5.91 19.04 5.75
N LEU A 165 -5.28 20.22 5.70
CA LEU A 165 -5.52 21.34 6.61
C LEU A 165 -7.00 21.71 6.68
N PHE A 166 -7.61 21.99 5.53
CA PHE A 166 -9.01 22.40 5.45
C PHE A 166 -9.97 21.26 5.84
N GLY A 167 -9.69 20.04 5.41
CA GLY A 167 -10.48 18.86 5.75
C GLY A 167 -10.54 18.62 7.25
N GLN A 168 -9.39 18.70 7.94
CA GLN A 168 -9.33 18.53 9.39
C GLN A 168 -9.77 19.76 10.20
N SER A 169 -9.93 20.92 9.57
CA SER A 169 -10.43 22.15 10.21
C SER A 169 -11.94 22.29 10.17
N GLY A 170 -12.64 21.40 9.45
CA GLY A 170 -14.08 21.37 9.34
C GLY A 170 -14.53 21.32 7.88
N ILE A 171 -14.58 20.10 7.32
CA ILE A 171 -14.94 19.88 5.92
C ILE A 171 -16.33 20.41 5.53
N LYS A 172 -17.25 20.59 6.49
CA LYS A 172 -18.57 21.21 6.25
C LYS A 172 -18.47 22.67 5.82
N GLU A 173 -17.49 23.40 6.36
CA GLU A 173 -17.28 24.82 6.06
C GLU A 173 -16.27 25.04 4.93
N PHE A 174 -15.24 24.19 4.86
CA PHE A 174 -14.14 24.32 3.88
C PHE A 174 -14.24 23.31 2.72
N GLY A 175 -15.44 22.81 2.43
CA GLY A 175 -15.63 21.74 1.44
C GLY A 175 -15.10 22.14 0.05
N ASP A 176 -15.25 23.40 -0.33
CA ASP A 176 -14.82 23.91 -1.64
C ASP A 176 -13.29 23.96 -1.75
N GLU A 177 -12.60 24.38 -0.69
CA GLU A 177 -11.15 24.43 -0.58
C GLU A 177 -10.55 23.04 -0.58
N VAL A 178 -11.16 22.10 0.15
CA VAL A 178 -10.76 20.68 0.13
C VAL A 178 -10.84 20.14 -1.29
N ARG A 179 -11.95 20.38 -2.00
CA ARG A 179 -12.08 19.92 -3.39
C ARG A 179 -11.03 20.53 -4.30
N ARG A 180 -10.91 21.87 -4.27
CA ARG A 180 -9.95 22.59 -5.12
C ARG A 180 -8.54 22.04 -4.93
N HIS A 181 -8.09 21.91 -3.69
CA HIS A 181 -6.73 21.48 -3.39
C HIS A 181 -6.52 19.98 -3.65
N ALA A 182 -7.46 19.12 -3.28
CA ALA A 182 -7.34 17.70 -3.55
C ALA A 182 -7.30 17.40 -5.05
N THR A 183 -8.15 18.07 -5.85
CA THR A 183 -8.10 17.95 -7.31
C THR A 183 -6.79 18.47 -7.91
N GLU A 184 -6.28 19.61 -7.44
CA GLU A 184 -4.99 20.12 -7.94
C GLU A 184 -3.81 19.22 -7.54
N SER A 185 -3.85 18.60 -6.36
CA SER A 185 -2.84 17.63 -5.92
C SER A 185 -2.83 16.39 -6.81
N LEU A 186 -4.01 15.80 -7.08
CA LEU A 186 -4.15 14.59 -7.91
C LEU A 186 -3.64 14.71 -9.36
N LYS A 187 -3.51 15.93 -9.90
CA LYS A 187 -3.01 16.16 -11.27
C LYS A 187 -1.55 15.71 -11.47
N SER A 188 -0.76 15.69 -10.40
CA SER A 188 0.66 15.39 -10.49
C SER A 188 1.23 14.66 -9.26
N GLU A 189 0.38 14.22 -8.34
CA GLU A 189 0.79 13.37 -7.22
C GLU A 189 0.99 11.94 -7.70
N ASP A 190 2.13 11.35 -7.38
CA ASP A 190 2.52 9.99 -7.79
C ASP A 190 2.46 9.02 -6.60
N ASP A 191 2.52 9.50 -5.35
CA ASP A 191 2.40 8.63 -4.17
C ASP A 191 0.96 8.14 -4.00
N ILE A 192 0.74 6.85 -4.22
CA ILE A 192 -0.55 6.18 -4.09
C ILE A 192 -1.24 6.41 -2.74
N VAL A 193 -0.48 6.54 -1.63
CA VAL A 193 -1.04 6.80 -0.31
C VAL A 193 -1.63 8.21 -0.24
N GLU A 194 -0.92 9.20 -0.76
CA GLU A 194 -1.38 10.59 -0.82
C GLU A 194 -2.53 10.75 -1.82
N ARG A 195 -2.43 10.13 -3.01
CA ARG A 195 -3.54 10.08 -3.98
C ARG A 195 -4.80 9.50 -3.33
N SER A 196 -4.67 8.37 -2.63
CA SER A 196 -5.79 7.76 -1.92
C SER A 196 -6.38 8.70 -0.88
N ARG A 197 -5.53 9.40 -0.13
CA ARG A 197 -6.02 10.42 0.81
C ARG A 197 -6.80 11.54 0.10
N MET A 198 -6.37 11.98 -1.08
CA MET A 198 -7.05 13.01 -1.85
C MET A 198 -8.42 12.54 -2.38
N PHE A 199 -8.53 11.31 -2.88
CA PHE A 199 -9.84 10.74 -3.26
C PHE A 199 -10.79 10.65 -2.07
N MET A 200 -10.30 10.23 -0.91
CA MET A 200 -11.08 10.20 0.33
C MET A 200 -11.56 11.61 0.71
N TYR A 201 -10.70 12.62 0.61
CA TYR A 201 -11.09 14.00 0.89
C TYR A 201 -12.12 14.54 -0.09
N LEU A 202 -11.96 14.29 -1.40
CA LEU A 202 -12.94 14.67 -2.41
C LEU A 202 -14.29 14.02 -2.14
N SER A 203 -14.28 12.72 -1.87
CA SER A 203 -15.49 11.97 -1.59
C SER A 203 -16.24 12.53 -0.37
N ASN A 204 -15.55 12.71 0.76
CA ASN A 204 -16.14 13.28 1.97
C ASN A 204 -16.63 14.73 1.75
N ALA A 205 -15.89 15.55 0.98
CA ALA A 205 -16.28 16.94 0.71
C ALA A 205 -17.57 17.02 -0.11
N HIS A 206 -17.77 16.10 -1.05
CA HIS A 206 -19.01 15.98 -1.81
C HIS A 206 -20.15 15.42 -0.95
N GLU A 207 -19.87 14.42 -0.09
CA GLU A 207 -20.87 13.83 0.82
C GLU A 207 -21.49 14.91 1.73
N VAL A 208 -20.65 15.73 2.40
CA VAL A 208 -21.15 16.76 3.33
C VAL A 208 -21.92 17.89 2.66
N GLN A 209 -21.76 18.06 1.35
CA GLN A 209 -22.51 19.04 0.56
C GLN A 209 -23.79 18.48 -0.07
N GLY A 210 -24.18 17.25 0.29
CA GLY A 210 -25.36 16.61 -0.28
C GLY A 210 -25.20 16.27 -1.76
N ARG A 211 -23.98 15.95 -2.20
CA ARG A 211 -23.65 15.54 -3.58
C ARG A 211 -23.24 14.07 -3.61
N PRO A 212 -24.18 13.13 -3.36
CA PRO A 212 -23.87 11.71 -3.17
C PRO A 212 -23.27 11.06 -4.43
N SER A 213 -23.76 11.43 -5.63
CA SER A 213 -23.27 10.86 -6.88
C SER A 213 -21.79 11.18 -7.12
N GLU A 214 -21.36 12.41 -6.85
CA GLU A 214 -19.96 12.82 -6.95
C GLU A 214 -19.10 12.23 -5.82
N ALA A 215 -19.65 12.12 -4.61
CA ALA A 215 -18.96 11.45 -3.51
C ALA A 215 -18.64 9.99 -3.86
N ASN A 216 -19.63 9.27 -4.40
CA ASN A 216 -19.47 7.90 -4.90
C ASN A 216 -18.45 7.82 -6.03
N TYR A 217 -18.51 8.74 -7.00
CA TYR A 217 -17.55 8.79 -8.09
C TYR A 217 -16.10 8.83 -7.58
N TRP A 218 -15.79 9.72 -6.63
CA TRP A 218 -14.43 9.83 -6.11
C TRP A 218 -14.00 8.64 -5.24
N ALA A 219 -14.91 8.06 -4.45
CA ALA A 219 -14.62 6.83 -3.72
C ALA A 219 -14.34 5.65 -4.68
N LEU A 220 -15.08 5.56 -5.79
CA LEU A 220 -14.85 4.57 -6.84
C LEU A 220 -13.49 4.75 -7.52
N GLN A 221 -13.14 5.98 -7.90
CA GLN A 221 -11.82 6.27 -8.47
C GLN A 221 -10.69 5.86 -7.51
N GLY A 222 -10.83 6.17 -6.22
CA GLY A 222 -9.88 5.74 -5.19
C GLY A 222 -9.75 4.22 -5.08
N LEU A 223 -10.86 3.47 -5.14
CA LEU A 223 -10.81 2.00 -5.15
C LEU A 223 -10.16 1.43 -6.40
N LEU A 224 -10.44 2.01 -7.56
CA LEU A 224 -9.86 1.58 -8.84
C LEU A 224 -8.34 1.78 -8.86
N GLU A 225 -7.82 2.85 -8.26
CA GLU A 225 -6.37 3.04 -8.13
C GLU A 225 -5.71 2.02 -7.21
N LEU A 226 -6.43 1.47 -6.23
CA LEU A 226 -5.91 0.45 -5.33
C LEU A 226 -5.97 -0.97 -5.94
N GLN A 227 -6.73 -1.17 -7.03
CA GLN A 227 -6.91 -2.49 -7.65
C GLN A 227 -5.59 -3.18 -8.04
N PRO A 228 -4.62 -2.50 -8.69
CA PRO A 228 -3.40 -3.16 -9.15
C PRO A 228 -2.50 -3.68 -8.01
N PHE A 229 -2.70 -3.19 -6.78
CA PHE A 229 -1.87 -3.52 -5.62
C PHE A 229 -2.20 -4.86 -4.97
N ASN A 230 -3.24 -5.58 -5.44
CA ASN A 230 -3.64 -6.90 -4.93
C ASN A 230 -3.67 -6.97 -3.39
N LEU A 231 -4.26 -5.94 -2.77
CA LEU A 231 -4.18 -5.73 -1.33
C LEU A 231 -4.82 -6.89 -0.54
N PRO A 232 -4.19 -7.35 0.57
CA PRO A 232 -4.75 -8.41 1.37
C PRO A 232 -6.08 -7.99 2.00
N ARG A 233 -6.98 -8.95 2.28
CA ARG A 233 -8.28 -8.66 2.90
C ARG A 233 -8.12 -8.00 4.27
N VAL A 234 -7.14 -8.41 5.04
CA VAL A 234 -6.82 -7.85 6.36
C VAL A 234 -5.48 -7.14 6.27
N ALA A 235 -5.36 -5.98 6.92
CA ALA A 235 -4.10 -5.25 6.97
C ALA A 235 -3.02 -6.12 7.65
N PRO A 236 -1.79 -6.16 7.12
CA PRO A 236 -0.72 -6.93 7.72
C PRO A 236 -0.36 -6.38 9.11
N GLU A 237 0.05 -7.28 10.00
CA GLU A 237 0.71 -6.87 11.24
C GLU A 237 2.05 -6.20 10.92
N LEU A 238 2.45 -5.23 11.76
CA LEU A 238 3.72 -4.54 11.55
C LEU A 238 4.85 -5.41 12.12
N PRO A 239 5.87 -5.76 11.32
CA PRO A 239 7.05 -6.46 11.80
C PRO A 239 7.62 -5.77 13.04
N MET A 240 7.94 -6.56 14.06
CA MET A 240 8.67 -6.06 15.21
C MET A 240 10.07 -5.66 14.76
N ILE A 241 10.51 -4.46 15.13
CA ILE A 241 11.92 -4.09 15.02
C ILE A 241 12.60 -4.66 16.25
N GLY A 242 13.52 -5.60 16.05
CA GLY A 242 14.30 -6.19 17.13
C GLY A 242 15.04 -5.09 17.89
N ARG A 243 14.93 -5.08 19.22
CA ARG A 243 15.81 -4.24 20.06
C ARG A 243 17.16 -4.94 20.15
N PHE A 244 18.05 -4.68 19.19
CA PHE A 244 19.43 -5.19 19.21
C PHE A 244 20.31 -4.55 20.31
N ASN A 245 19.70 -3.77 21.23
CA ASN A 245 20.39 -3.03 22.27
C ASN A 245 21.11 -3.93 23.29
N ASP A 246 20.71 -5.20 23.43
CA ASP A 246 21.32 -6.12 24.39
C ASP A 246 22.54 -6.87 23.81
N LEU A 247 22.79 -6.72 22.51
CA LEU A 247 23.96 -7.24 21.82
C LEU A 247 24.91 -6.07 21.51
N VAL A 248 25.24 -5.26 22.53
CA VAL A 248 26.35 -4.31 22.44
C VAL A 248 27.60 -5.11 22.15
N ALA A 249 28.02 -5.07 20.88
CA ALA A 249 29.23 -5.69 20.40
C ALA A 249 30.37 -5.36 21.37
N GLN A 250 31.05 -6.39 21.87
CA GLN A 250 32.34 -6.17 22.52
C GLN A 250 33.23 -5.35 21.55
N PRO A 251 33.95 -4.33 22.04
CA PRO A 251 34.84 -3.54 21.19
C PRO A 251 35.83 -4.47 20.47
N GLY A 252 35.71 -4.62 19.15
CA GLY A 252 36.62 -5.43 18.33
C GLY A 252 35.97 -6.18 17.16
N ASP A 253 34.66 -6.44 17.19
CA ASP A 253 34.02 -7.33 16.20
C ASP A 253 33.27 -6.55 15.10
N GLY A 254 34.03 -5.83 14.27
CA GLY A 254 33.49 -4.93 13.23
C GLY A 254 32.61 -5.62 12.17
N ALA A 255 32.75 -6.93 11.99
CA ALA A 255 31.89 -7.73 11.11
C ALA A 255 30.47 -7.88 11.69
N LYS A 256 30.35 -8.15 12.99
CA LYS A 256 29.04 -8.24 13.67
C LYS A 256 28.31 -6.91 13.66
N GLN A 257 29.00 -5.80 13.89
CA GLN A 257 28.39 -4.47 13.81
C GLN A 257 27.79 -4.17 12.43
N LYS A 258 28.51 -4.50 11.35
CA LYS A 258 28.00 -4.35 9.98
C LYS A 258 26.78 -5.24 9.71
N LEU A 259 26.79 -6.48 10.21
CA LEU A 259 25.65 -7.39 10.11
C LEU A 259 24.42 -6.83 10.83
N TYR A 260 24.57 -6.33 12.06
CA TYR A 260 23.46 -5.73 12.81
C TYR A 260 22.89 -4.48 12.15
N GLN A 261 23.74 -3.62 11.59
CA GLN A 261 23.28 -2.45 10.83
C GLN A 261 22.44 -2.86 9.62
N ARG A 262 22.86 -3.91 8.90
CA ARG A 262 22.10 -4.45 7.76
C ARG A 262 20.76 -5.04 8.18
N LEU A 263 20.74 -5.86 9.23
CA LEU A 263 19.51 -6.44 9.77
C LEU A 263 18.54 -5.35 10.23
N SER A 264 19.02 -4.37 11.00
CA SER A 264 18.18 -3.24 11.44
C SER A 264 17.64 -2.41 10.28
N ALA A 265 18.42 -2.21 9.22
CA ALA A 265 17.95 -1.52 8.02
C ALA A 265 16.87 -2.33 7.29
N ALA A 266 17.06 -3.64 7.15
CA ALA A 266 16.10 -4.54 6.52
C ALA A 266 14.77 -4.60 7.31
N GLU A 267 14.82 -4.67 8.65
CA GLU A 267 13.64 -4.63 9.50
C GLU A 267 12.86 -3.31 9.37
N LYS A 268 13.57 -2.18 9.31
CA LYS A 268 12.96 -0.86 9.08
C LYS A 268 12.26 -0.83 7.72
N GLN A 269 12.93 -1.28 6.68
CA GLN A 269 12.36 -1.34 5.33
C GLN A 269 11.12 -2.23 5.26
N ALA A 270 11.19 -3.43 5.86
CA ALA A 270 10.05 -4.36 5.94
C ALA A 270 8.87 -3.74 6.71
N ARG A 271 9.16 -3.05 7.81
CA ARG A 271 8.12 -2.34 8.58
C ARG A 271 7.50 -1.20 7.78
N ASP A 272 8.28 -0.42 7.05
CA ASP A 272 7.76 0.70 6.27
C ASP A 272 6.92 0.20 5.08
N ALA A 273 7.33 -0.87 4.41
CA ALA A 273 6.50 -1.55 3.41
C ALA A 273 5.17 -2.06 4.01
N ALA A 274 5.22 -2.70 5.18
CA ALA A 274 4.02 -3.16 5.88
C ALA A 274 3.09 -2.00 6.30
N LYS A 275 3.64 -0.86 6.71
CA LYS A 275 2.85 0.36 6.99
C LYS A 275 2.15 0.87 5.73
N GLN A 276 2.84 0.89 4.59
CA GLN A 276 2.26 1.32 3.33
C GLN A 276 1.07 0.43 2.95
N VAL A 277 1.25 -0.90 2.94
CA VAL A 277 0.17 -1.85 2.65
C VAL A 277 -0.99 -1.69 3.63
N ARG A 278 -0.69 -1.52 4.93
CA ARG A 278 -1.71 -1.29 5.96
C ARG A 278 -2.52 -0.02 5.72
N GLU A 279 -1.88 1.08 5.33
CA GLU A 279 -2.58 2.32 4.98
C GLU A 279 -3.44 2.16 3.72
N LEU A 280 -2.95 1.47 2.68
CA LEU A 280 -3.75 1.21 1.47
C LEU A 280 -4.97 0.33 1.78
N VAL A 281 -4.81 -0.71 2.61
CA VAL A 281 -5.94 -1.51 3.10
C VAL A 281 -6.93 -0.65 3.89
N ARG A 282 -6.44 0.29 4.72
CA ARG A 282 -7.29 1.25 5.44
C ARG A 282 -8.10 2.09 4.47
N PHE A 283 -7.48 2.65 3.43
CA PHE A 283 -8.18 3.46 2.42
C PHE A 283 -9.21 2.65 1.65
N ARG A 284 -8.88 1.42 1.22
CA ARG A 284 -9.85 0.51 0.61
C ARG A 284 -11.09 0.37 1.49
N ASN A 285 -10.90 0.07 2.78
CA ASN A 285 -12.02 -0.11 3.70
C ASN A 285 -12.81 1.20 3.89
N ILE A 286 -12.15 2.35 3.96
CA ILE A 286 -12.81 3.66 4.03
C ILE A 286 -13.69 3.91 2.81
N TYR A 287 -13.19 3.66 1.58
CA TYR A 287 -14.00 3.84 0.39
C TYR A 287 -15.18 2.89 0.32
N VAL A 288 -14.97 1.63 0.71
CA VAL A 288 -16.04 0.64 0.84
C VAL A 288 -17.13 1.16 1.77
N ASP A 289 -16.75 1.68 2.93
CA ASP A 289 -17.71 2.21 3.90
C ASP A 289 -18.42 3.47 3.38
N ILE A 290 -17.72 4.37 2.69
CA ILE A 290 -18.34 5.52 2.03
C ILE A 290 -19.38 5.05 1.00
N LEU A 291 -19.01 4.11 0.13
CA LEU A 291 -19.94 3.58 -0.87
C LEU A 291 -21.14 2.90 -0.22
N ARG A 292 -20.97 2.16 0.88
CA ARG A 292 -22.10 1.58 1.63
C ARG A 292 -23.04 2.64 2.19
N ARG A 293 -22.50 3.73 2.75
CA ARG A 293 -23.31 4.81 3.32
C ARG A 293 -24.09 5.57 2.26
N ILE A 294 -23.49 5.77 1.08
CA ILE A 294 -24.02 6.67 0.04
C ILE A 294 -24.82 5.90 -1.04
N ASN A 295 -24.53 4.62 -1.31
CA ASN A 295 -25.24 3.79 -2.31
C ASN A 295 -26.62 3.31 -1.86
N THR A 296 -27.55 4.23 -1.66
CA THR A 296 -28.99 3.90 -1.62
C THR A 296 -29.66 4.04 -3.00
N THR A 297 -28.91 4.32 -4.08
CA THR A 297 -29.50 4.66 -5.39
C THR A 297 -29.10 3.70 -6.52
N ALA A 298 -30.08 3.37 -7.37
CA ALA A 298 -29.91 2.48 -8.53
C ALA A 298 -28.87 2.97 -9.57
N GLU A 299 -28.64 4.28 -9.64
CA GLU A 299 -27.63 4.89 -10.52
C GLU A 299 -26.21 4.51 -10.10
N ALA A 300 -25.94 4.53 -8.80
CA ALA A 300 -24.61 4.20 -8.29
C ALA A 300 -24.31 2.70 -8.42
N ARG A 301 -25.34 1.84 -8.27
CA ARG A 301 -25.27 0.41 -8.61
C ARG A 301 -24.92 0.20 -10.09
N SER A 302 -25.57 0.93 -11.00
CA SER A 302 -25.32 0.83 -12.45
C SER A 302 -23.91 1.29 -12.83
N ARG A 303 -23.39 2.35 -12.20
CA ARG A 303 -22.00 2.82 -12.40
C ARG A 303 -20.97 1.83 -11.88
N LEU A 304 -21.18 1.24 -10.71
CA LEU A 304 -20.32 0.19 -10.16
C LEU A 304 -20.24 -1.02 -11.10
N GLN A 305 -21.38 -1.48 -11.61
CA GLN A 305 -21.46 -2.58 -12.58
C GLN A 305 -20.82 -2.21 -13.93
N ALA A 306 -20.92 -0.96 -14.38
CA ALA A 306 -20.25 -0.52 -15.60
C ALA A 306 -18.72 -0.53 -15.43
N LEU A 307 -18.22 -0.04 -14.29
CA LEU A 307 -16.78 -0.05 -13.97
C LEU A 307 -16.22 -1.48 -13.82
N GLU A 308 -17.00 -2.39 -13.23
CA GLU A 308 -16.68 -3.81 -13.16
C GLU A 308 -16.52 -4.43 -14.56
N ARG A 309 -17.41 -4.09 -15.50
CA ARG A 309 -17.35 -4.60 -16.88
C ARG A 309 -16.18 -4.02 -17.69
N GLU A 310 -15.79 -2.78 -17.42
CA GLU A 310 -14.70 -2.10 -18.15
C GLU A 310 -13.30 -2.58 -17.71
N ARG A 311 -13.15 -3.17 -16.51
CA ARG A 311 -11.87 -3.68 -15.99
C ARG A 311 -11.98 -5.09 -15.42
N ILE A 312 -12.09 -6.04 -16.34
CA ILE A 312 -12.09 -7.50 -16.11
C ILE A 312 -10.83 -7.91 -15.32
N GLY A 313 -11.00 -8.57 -14.16
CA GLY A 313 -9.94 -9.42 -13.60
C GLY A 313 -9.91 -9.64 -12.09
N SER A 314 -10.52 -8.78 -11.27
CA SER A 314 -10.41 -8.92 -9.81
C SER A 314 -11.66 -9.55 -9.18
N SER A 315 -11.57 -10.84 -8.83
CA SER A 315 -12.62 -11.60 -8.14
C SER A 315 -13.15 -10.91 -6.88
N TRP A 316 -12.32 -10.12 -6.20
CA TRP A 316 -12.73 -9.38 -5.01
C TRP A 316 -13.66 -8.21 -5.31
N LEU A 317 -13.54 -7.53 -6.47
CA LEU A 317 -14.43 -6.41 -6.83
C LEU A 317 -15.83 -6.94 -7.17
N GLN A 318 -15.89 -8.11 -7.81
CA GLN A 318 -17.13 -8.82 -8.09
C GLN A 318 -17.79 -9.31 -6.79
N GLU A 319 -17.05 -10.02 -5.93
CA GLU A 319 -17.54 -10.42 -4.59
C GLU A 319 -17.97 -9.20 -3.76
N PHE A 320 -17.27 -8.06 -3.91
CA PHE A 320 -17.61 -6.81 -3.25
C PHE A 320 -18.92 -6.21 -3.77
N VAL A 321 -19.10 -6.09 -5.08
CA VAL A 321 -20.36 -5.64 -5.70
C VAL A 321 -21.49 -6.55 -5.24
N GLU A 322 -21.30 -7.87 -5.31
CA GLU A 322 -22.29 -8.85 -4.87
C GLU A 322 -22.62 -8.71 -3.38
N THR A 323 -21.61 -8.56 -2.50
CA THR A 323 -21.81 -8.43 -1.05
C THR A 323 -22.44 -7.10 -0.66
N LEU A 324 -22.05 -6.00 -1.30
CA LEU A 324 -22.60 -4.66 -1.05
C LEU A 324 -24.11 -4.63 -1.30
N PHE A 325 -24.58 -5.40 -2.29
CA PHE A 325 -25.98 -5.43 -2.69
C PHE A 325 -26.77 -6.62 -2.11
N ALA A 326 -26.08 -7.67 -1.64
CA ALA A 326 -26.73 -8.79 -0.95
C ALA A 326 -27.24 -8.42 0.46
N SER A 327 -26.62 -7.44 1.14
CA SER A 327 -27.09 -6.97 2.46
C SER A 327 -28.41 -6.18 2.36
N GLU A 328 -28.62 -5.42 1.28
CA GLU A 328 -29.86 -4.64 1.08
C GLU A 328 -31.10 -5.52 0.90
N SER A 329 -30.95 -6.69 0.27
CA SER A 329 -32.07 -7.63 0.08
C SER A 329 -32.59 -8.21 1.39
N LYS A 330 -31.74 -8.28 2.43
CA LYS A 330 -32.15 -8.80 3.75
C LYS A 330 -32.82 -7.72 4.59
N ASP A 331 -32.34 -6.48 4.51
CA ASP A 331 -32.91 -5.36 5.26
C ASP A 331 -34.26 -4.92 4.68
N HIS A 332 -34.44 -4.94 3.34
CA HIS A 332 -35.76 -4.69 2.73
C HIS A 332 -36.79 -5.79 3.05
N ALA A 333 -36.38 -7.06 3.02
CA ALA A 333 -37.27 -8.18 3.36
C ALA A 333 -37.69 -8.15 4.85
N ALA A 334 -36.81 -7.71 5.74
CA ALA A 334 -37.12 -7.57 7.17
C ALA A 334 -38.04 -6.38 7.48
N ILE A 335 -38.06 -5.36 6.62
CA ILE A 335 -38.96 -4.20 6.74
C ILE A 335 -40.35 -4.55 6.18
N GLU A 336 -40.44 -5.26 5.05
CA GLU A 336 -41.73 -5.72 4.50
C GLU A 336 -42.42 -6.77 5.40
N GLN A 337 -41.67 -7.69 6.01
CA GLN A 337 -42.25 -8.61 7.00
C GLN A 337 -42.84 -7.92 8.23
N LYS A 338 -42.27 -6.79 8.65
CA LYS A 338 -42.81 -6.01 9.78
C LYS A 338 -44.04 -5.20 9.40
N SER A 339 -44.19 -4.78 8.14
CA SER A 339 -45.40 -4.08 7.70
C SER A 339 -46.60 -5.00 7.49
N ASP A 340 -46.35 -6.27 7.14
CA ASP A 340 -47.41 -7.27 6.97
C ASP A 340 -47.91 -7.84 8.32
N ASP A 341 -47.05 -7.90 9.34
CA ASP A 341 -47.42 -8.34 10.70
C ASP A 341 -48.16 -7.25 11.53
N GLU A 342 -48.28 -6.01 11.03
CA GLU A 342 -48.95 -4.88 11.71
C GLU A 342 -50.30 -4.46 11.08
N LEU A 343 -50.83 -5.23 10.11
CA LEU A 343 -52.17 -5.00 9.54
C LEU A 343 -53.19 -6.01 10.12
N PRO A 344 -54.24 -5.54 10.84
CA PRO A 344 -55.26 -6.40 11.45
C PRO A 344 -56.27 -7.00 10.46
#